data_AF-A0A958V598-F1
#
_entry.id   AF-A0A958V598-F1
#
_cell.length_a   1.000
_cell.length_b   1.000
_cell.length_c   1.000
_cell.angle_alpha   90.00
_cell.angle_beta   90.00
_cell.angle_gamma   90.00
#
_symmetry.space_group_name_H-M   'P 1'
#
loop_
_entity.id
_entity.type
_entity.pdbx_description
1 polymer ?
#
loop_
_entity_poly.entity_id
_entity_poly.type
_entity_poly.pdbx_seq_one_letter_code
_entity_poly.pdbx_strand_id
1 'polypeptide(L)' 'MKKILFFVLVLFVGIAYSQNKKVKYEPKGDLVEATYYYNNGQVEQHGFFKDEKLHGTWKYYNEEGNEV' A
#
# COMPACT_ATOMS: atom_id res chain seq x y z
N MET A 1 7.68 -30.98 -22.65
CA MET A 1 6.32 -30.75 -22.10
C MET A 1 6.33 -30.52 -20.58
N LYS A 2 6.80 -31.47 -19.74
CA LYS A 2 6.89 -31.28 -18.27
C LYS A 2 7.68 -30.03 -17.82
N LYS A 3 8.79 -29.70 -18.51
CA LYS A 3 9.61 -28.51 -18.20
C LYS A 3 8.89 -27.18 -18.48
N ILE A 4 8.07 -27.12 -19.53
CA ILE A 4 7.28 -25.92 -19.88
C ILE A 4 6.17 -25.71 -18.84
N LEU A 5 5.52 -26.80 -18.42
CA LEU A 5 4.50 -26.76 -17.36
C LEU A 5 5.07 -26.23 -16.03
N PHE A 6 6.31 -26.61 -15.70
CA PHE A 6 7.02 -26.10 -14.52
C PHE A 6 7.28 -24.59 -14.59
N PHE A 7 7.70 -24.06 -15.74
CA PHE A 7 7.92 -22.62 -15.94
C PHE A 7 6.62 -21.80 -15.85
N VAL A 8 5.51 -22.32 -16.40
CA VAL A 8 4.20 -21.67 -16.29
C VAL A 8 3.72 -21.61 -14.83
N LEU A 9 3.96 -22.69 -14.06
CA LEU A 9 3.60 -22.74 -12.64
C LEU A 9 4.38 -21.69 -11.81
N VAL A 10 5.67 -21.49 -12.08
CA VAL A 10 6.50 -20.50 -11.38
C VAL A 10 6.05 -19.06 -11.68
N LEU A 11 5.66 -18.76 -12.93
CA LEU A 11 5.15 -17.45 -13.31
C LEU A 11 3.81 -17.13 -12.61
N PHE A 12 2.92 -18.12 -12.46
CA PHE A 12 1.64 -17.94 -11.75
C PHE A 12 1.82 -17.65 -10.26
N VAL A 13 2.80 -18.28 -9.61
CA VAL A 13 3.13 -18.03 -8.20
C VAL A 13 3.66 -16.61 -8.00
N GLY A 14 4.51 -16.10 -8.91
CA GLY A 14 5.06 -14.74 -8.82
C GLY A 14 4.00 -13.63 -8.88
N ILE A 15 2.96 -13.80 -9.71
CA ILE A 15 1.86 -12.83 -9.84
C ILE A 15 0.99 -12.81 -8.58
N ALA A 16 0.77 -13.97 -7.94
CA ALA A 16 0.00 -14.06 -6.71
C ALA A 16 0.65 -13.31 -5.53
N TYR A 17 1.98 -13.23 -5.48
CA TYR A 17 2.70 -12.48 -4.44
C TYR A 17 2.68 -10.95 -4.63
N SER A 18 2.20 -10.45 -5.77
CA SER A 18 2.22 -9.01 -6.10
C SER A 18 1.09 -8.21 -5.43
N GLN A 19 0.05 -8.86 -4.94
CA GLN A 19 -1.13 -8.17 -4.41
C GLN A 19 -1.04 -7.96 -2.90
N ASN A 20 -0.32 -6.92 -2.46
CA ASN A 20 -0.52 -6.35 -1.13
C ASN A 20 -0.37 -4.83 -1.22
N LYS A 21 -1.50 -4.09 -1.24
CA LYS A 21 -1.47 -2.65 -0.96
C LYS A 21 -0.85 -2.50 0.43
N LYS A 22 0.34 -1.92 0.49
CA LYS A 22 1.04 -1.69 1.76
C LYS A 22 0.36 -0.51 2.43
N VAL A 23 -0.19 -0.74 3.62
CA VAL A 23 -0.64 0.34 4.50
C VAL A 23 0.24 0.26 5.74
N LYS A 24 0.78 1.40 6.15
CA LYS A 24 1.64 1.52 7.33
C LYS A 24 0.89 2.32 8.39
N TYR A 25 0.77 1.74 9.57
CA TYR A 25 0.20 2.39 10.75
C TYR A 25 1.29 2.57 11.80
N GLU A 26 1.46 3.78 12.31
CA GLU A 26 2.40 4.09 13.39
C GLU A 26 1.71 4.86 14.52
N PRO A 27 1.82 4.43 15.79
CA PRO A 27 1.30 5.20 16.91
C PRO A 27 2.14 6.46 17.14
N LYS A 28 1.47 7.60 17.33
CA LYS A 28 2.03 8.93 17.61
C LYS A 28 1.30 9.56 18.80
N GLY A 29 1.59 9.05 20.00
CA GLY A 29 0.86 9.43 21.21
C GLY A 29 -0.58 8.94 21.14
N ASP A 30 -1.53 9.87 21.26
CA ASP A 30 -2.97 9.57 21.18
C ASP A 30 -3.47 9.42 19.72
N LEU A 31 -2.59 9.60 18.74
CA LEU A 31 -2.91 9.48 17.31
C LEU A 31 -2.32 8.21 16.71
N VAL A 32 -2.91 7.74 15.62
CA VAL A 32 -2.35 6.71 14.74
C VAL A 32 -2.10 7.33 13.38
N GLU A 33 -0.84 7.49 13.02
CA GLU A 33 -0.42 7.93 11.69
C GLU A 33 -0.64 6.79 10.69
N ALA A 34 -1.31 7.07 9.58
CA ALA A 34 -1.59 6.11 8.53
C ALA A 34 -1.00 6.59 7.21
N THR A 35 -0.21 5.74 6.56
CA THR A 35 0.34 5.99 5.22
C THR A 35 -0.01 4.84 4.31
N TYR A 36 -0.70 5.15 3.23
CA TYR A 36 -1.08 4.21 2.19
C TYR A 36 -0.18 4.40 1.00
N TYR A 37 0.16 3.31 0.32
CA TYR A 37 1.06 3.33 -0.81
C TYR A 37 0.40 2.76 -2.06
N TYR A 38 0.69 3.38 -3.19
CA TYR A 38 0.48 2.79 -4.51
C TYR A 38 1.35 1.54 -4.71
N ASN A 39 1.01 0.74 -5.72
CA ASN A 39 1.77 -0.46 -6.06
C ASN A 39 3.24 -0.14 -6.44
N ASN A 40 3.50 1.07 -6.95
CA ASN A 40 4.84 1.57 -7.26
C ASN A 40 5.64 2.00 -6.02
N GLY A 41 5.05 1.93 -4.82
CA GLY A 41 5.67 2.32 -3.55
C GLY A 41 5.59 3.81 -3.22
N GLN A 42 5.01 4.64 -4.09
CA GLN A 42 4.74 6.05 -3.78
C GLN A 42 3.57 6.19 -2.82
N VAL A 43 3.52 7.29 -2.07
CA VAL A 43 2.42 7.57 -1.14
C VAL A 43 1.16 7.85 -1.94
N GLU A 44 0.07 7.18 -1.60
CA GLU A 44 -1.29 7.41 -2.14
C GLU A 44 -2.03 8.39 -1.24
N GLN A 45 -1.97 8.17 0.07
CA GLN A 45 -2.61 9.04 1.05
C GLN A 45 -1.91 8.96 2.40
N HIS A 46 -1.96 10.05 3.14
CA HIS A 46 -1.31 10.19 4.43
C HIS A 46 -2.15 11.04 5.38
N GLY A 47 -2.30 10.59 6.62
CA GLY A 47 -3.06 11.31 7.63
C GLY A 47 -3.02 10.64 8.99
N PHE A 48 -3.89 11.09 9.89
CA PHE A 48 -3.96 10.60 11.26
C PHE A 48 -5.36 10.10 11.59
N PHE A 49 -5.41 9.11 12.47
CA PHE A 49 -6.60 8.70 13.19
C PHE A 49 -6.50 9.07 14.66
N LYS A 50 -7.63 9.40 15.27
CA LYS A 50 -7.80 9.53 16.71
C LYS A 50 -9.08 8.80 17.11
N ASP A 51 -9.00 7.90 18.09
CA ASP A 51 -10.15 7.12 18.55
C ASP A 51 -10.91 6.45 17.39
N GLU A 52 -10.15 5.81 16.49
CA GLU A 52 -10.64 5.11 15.27
C GLU A 52 -11.31 6.02 14.22
N LYS A 53 -11.27 7.34 14.38
CA LYS A 53 -11.84 8.31 13.44
C LYS A 53 -10.75 9.11 12.75
N LEU A 54 -11.02 9.56 11.52
CA LEU A 54 -10.12 10.46 10.79
C LEU A 54 -9.89 11.73 11.62
N HIS A 55 -8.63 12.12 11.75
CA HIS A 55 -8.20 13.27 12.54
C HIS A 55 -7.27 14.17 11.74
N GLY A 56 -7.59 15.46 11.71
CA GLY A 56 -6.80 16.46 10.98
C GLY A 56 -6.94 16.36 9.46
N THR A 57 -5.94 16.91 8.76
CA THR A 57 -5.92 16.94 7.30
C THR A 57 -5.35 15.65 6.75
N TRP A 58 -6.05 15.10 5.75
CA TRP A 58 -5.56 14.01 4.94
C TRP A 58 -4.99 14.57 3.65
N LYS A 59 -3.77 14.18 3.34
CA LYS A 59 -3.11 14.50 2.07
C LYS A 59 -3.29 13.34 1.13
N TYR A 60 -3.70 13.65 -0.09
CA TYR A 60 -3.85 12.69 -1.17
C TYR A 60 -2.81 13.03 -2.22
N TYR A 61 -2.26 12.01 -2.84
CA TYR A 61 -1.26 12.15 -3.88
C TYR A 61 -1.67 11.30 -5.07
N ASN A 62 -1.33 11.72 -6.28
CA ASN A 62 -1.47 10.89 -7.47
C ASN A 62 -0.30 9.89 -7.60
N GLU A 63 -0.35 8.99 -8.57
CA GLU A 63 0.71 7.97 -8.80
C GLU A 63 2.10 8.55 -9.14
N GLU A 64 2.18 9.86 -9.45
CA GLU A 64 3.40 10.61 -9.70
C GLU A 64 3.94 11.32 -8.45
N GLY A 65 3.18 11.28 -7.34
CA GLY A 65 3.54 11.88 -6.06
C GLY A 65 3.09 13.34 -5.90
N ASN A 66 2.27 13.85 -6.81
CA ASN A 66 1.73 15.22 -6.74
C ASN A 66 0.48 15.26 -5.86
N GLU A 67 0.42 16.23 -4.93
CA GLU A 67 -0.72 16.41 -4.02
C GLU A 67 -1.98 16.82 -4.80
N VAL A 68 -3.13 16.23 -4.46
CA VAL A 68 -4.44 16.41 -5.13
C VAL A 68 -5.53 16.89 -4.18
#